data_AF-A0A350LJK8-F1
#
_entry.id   AF-A0A350LJK8-F1
#
_cell.length_a   1.000
_cell.length_b   1.000
_cell.length_c   1.000
_cell.angle_alpha   90.00
_cell.angle_beta   90.00
_cell.angle_gamma   90.00
#
_symmetry.space_group_name_H-M   'P 1'
#
loop_
_entity.id
_entity.type
_entity.pdbx_description
1 polymer ?
#
loop_
_entity_poly.entity_id
_entity_poly.type
_entity_poly.pdbx_seq_one_letter_code
_entity_poly.pdbx_strand_id
1 'polypeptide(L)' 'MVENVLEKLTSLFETGQARFRVLEHEANGKTSLSVSEIRGTELGQGAKALVTHIKGNGVNVYCLAVLPADKQA' A
#
# COMPACT_ATOMS: atom_id res chain seq x y z
N MET A 1 8.93 8.28 15.09
CA MET A 1 9.01 7.17 14.12
C MET A 1 7.95 6.15 14.52
N VAL A 2 7.17 5.60 13.59
CA VAL A 2 6.23 4.52 13.97
C VAL A 2 7.03 3.22 13.98
N GLU A 3 7.22 2.64 15.16
CA GLU A 3 7.90 1.36 15.35
C GLU A 3 6.91 0.20 15.25
N ASN A 4 7.40 -0.99 14.87
CA ASN A 4 6.65 -2.24 14.81
C ASN A 4 5.36 -2.13 13.96
N VAL A 5 5.49 -1.53 12.77
CA VAL A 5 4.36 -1.25 11.88
C VAL A 5 3.68 -2.55 11.43
N LEU A 6 4.45 -3.59 11.13
CA LEU A 6 3.90 -4.87 10.68
C LEU A 6 3.02 -5.49 11.76
N GLU A 7 3.54 -5.59 13.00
CA GLU A 7 2.83 -6.20 14.13
C GLU A 7 1.54 -5.44 14.47
N LYS A 8 1.59 -4.11 14.38
CA LYS A 8 0.40 -3.26 14.58
C LYS A 8 -0.65 -3.49 13.50
N LEU A 9 -0.24 -3.62 12.24
CA LEU A 9 -1.15 -3.87 11.13
C LEU A 9 -1.76 -5.28 11.20
N THR A 10 -0.96 -6.31 11.46
CA THR A 10 -1.48 -7.69 11.60
C THR A 10 -2.45 -7.79 12.76
N SER A 11 -2.13 -7.20 13.93
CA SER A 11 -3.04 -7.16 15.08
C SER A 11 -4.37 -6.47 14.75
N LEU A 12 -4.32 -5.37 14.00
CA LEU A 12 -5.51 -4.65 13.56
C LEU A 12 -6.36 -5.49 12.59
N PHE A 13 -5.73 -6.17 11.64
CA PHE A 13 -6.41 -7.04 10.68
C PHE A 13 -7.05 -8.25 11.37
N GLU A 14 -6.35 -8.89 12.31
CA GLU A 14 -6.86 -10.00 13.11
C GLU A 14 -8.06 -9.57 13.96
N THR A 15 -7.93 -8.47 14.69
CA THR A 15 -9.02 -7.92 15.52
C THR A 15 -10.23 -7.54 14.67
N GLY A 16 -9.99 -7.01 13.47
CA GLY A 16 -11.01 -6.70 12.48
C GLY A 16 -11.55 -7.91 11.71
N GLN A 17 -11.09 -9.13 12.00
CA GLN A 17 -11.45 -10.37 11.30
C GLN A 17 -11.22 -10.31 9.77
N ALA A 18 -10.25 -9.51 9.33
CA ALA A 18 -9.88 -9.44 7.94
C ALA A 18 -9.20 -10.75 7.53
N ARG A 19 -9.50 -11.23 6.32
CA ARG A 19 -8.78 -12.37 5.73
C ARG A 19 -7.50 -11.87 5.08
N PHE A 20 -6.36 -12.24 5.66
CA PHE A 20 -5.04 -11.91 5.12
C PHE A 20 -4.06 -13.06 5.28
N ARG A 21 -2.89 -12.91 4.65
CA ARG A 21 -1.70 -13.74 4.89
C ARG A 21 -0.47 -12.84 4.82
N VAL A 22 0.55 -13.16 5.62
CA VAL A 22 1.86 -12.51 5.49
C VAL A 22 2.69 -13.29 4.47
N LEU A 23 3.40 -12.56 3.62
CA LEU A 23 4.32 -13.08 2.63
C LEU A 23 5.72 -12.60 3.01
N GLU A 24 6.53 -13.50 3.56
CA GLU A 24 7.95 -13.21 3.81
C GLU A 24 8.72 -13.32 2.51
N HIS A 25 9.59 -12.34 2.26
CA HIS A 25 10.47 -12.32 1.10
C HIS A 25 11.73 -11.53 1.45
N GLU A 26 12.83 -11.87 0.79
CA GLU A 26 14.06 -11.07 0.82
C GLU A 26 13.76 -9.63 0.41
N ALA A 27 14.56 -8.66 0.88
CA ALA A 27 14.42 -7.25 0.52
C ALA A 27 14.70 -7.01 -0.97
N ASN A 28 13.71 -7.32 -1.79
CA ASN A 28 13.73 -7.32 -3.24
C ASN A 28 12.36 -6.84 -3.72
N GLY A 29 12.36 -5.96 -4.72
CA GLY A 29 11.12 -5.28 -5.14
C GLY A 29 11.34 -3.82 -5.46
N LYS A 30 12.19 -3.51 -6.45
CA LYS A 30 12.42 -2.11 -6.88
C LYS A 30 11.28 -1.58 -7.75
N THR A 31 10.42 -2.45 -8.25
CA THR A 31 9.34 -2.12 -9.17
C THR A 31 8.05 -2.81 -8.78
N SER A 32 6.91 -2.21 -9.12
CA SER A 32 5.59 -2.81 -8.91
C SER A 32 5.46 -4.18 -9.61
N LEU A 33 6.16 -4.39 -10.73
CA LEU A 33 6.17 -5.66 -11.45
C LEU A 33 6.80 -6.77 -10.60
N SER A 34 8.02 -6.58 -10.10
CA SER A 34 8.70 -7.57 -9.26
C SER A 34 7.91 -7.92 -7.98
N VAL A 35 7.20 -6.95 -7.40
CA VAL A 35 6.34 -7.18 -6.25
C VAL A 35 5.11 -8.02 -6.61
N SER A 36 4.53 -7.82 -7.80
CA SER A 36 3.37 -8.59 -8.27
C SER A 36 3.71 -10.08 -8.49
N GLU A 37 4.91 -10.36 -8.99
CA GLU A 37 5.44 -11.71 -9.18
C GLU A 37 5.58 -12.45 -7.84
N ILE A 38 6.19 -11.80 -6.84
CA ILE A 38 6.31 -12.37 -5.48
C ILE A 38 4.94 -12.67 -4.87
N ARG A 39 3.96 -11.80 -5.10
CA ARG A 39 2.60 -11.96 -4.57
C ARG A 39 1.78 -13.01 -5.33
N GLY A 40 2.17 -13.34 -6.56
CA GLY A 40 1.38 -14.15 -7.48
C GLY A 40 0.09 -13.45 -7.91
N THR A 41 0.16 -12.13 -8.09
CA THR A 41 -0.99 -11.26 -8.43
C THR A 41 -0.76 -10.58 -9.77
N GLU A 42 -1.83 -10.16 -10.45
CA GLU A 42 -1.70 -9.25 -11.58
C GLU A 42 -1.16 -7.89 -11.13
N LEU A 43 -0.43 -7.18 -12.00
CA LEU A 43 0.18 -5.89 -11.66
C LEU A 43 -0.84 -4.89 -11.10
N GLY A 44 -2.04 -4.80 -11.71
CA GLY A 44 -3.11 -3.89 -11.28
C GLY A 44 -3.74 -4.24 -9.93
N GLN A 45 -3.55 -5.45 -9.41
CA GLN A 45 -4.06 -5.85 -8.09
C GLN A 45 -3.20 -5.30 -6.94
N GLY A 46 -1.99 -4.80 -7.24
CA GLY A 46 -1.21 -4.03 -6.29
C GLY A 46 -1.80 -2.64 -6.06
N ALA A 47 -1.58 -2.06 -4.87
CA ALA A 47 -1.93 -0.68 -4.58
C ALA A 47 -0.68 0.19 -4.48
N LYS A 48 -0.76 1.41 -5.03
CA LYS A 48 0.16 2.52 -4.75
C LYS A 48 -0.59 3.56 -3.92
N ALA A 49 0.06 4.13 -2.92
CA ALA A 49 -0.53 5.15 -2.06
C ALA A 49 0.36 6.40 -2.05
N LEU A 50 -0.22 7.57 -2.27
CA LEU A 50 0.44 8.86 -2.24
C LEU A 50 -0.21 9.76 -1.19
N VAL A 51 0.62 10.39 -0.37
CA VAL A 51 0.17 11.52 0.46
C VAL A 51 0.27 12.77 -0.40
N THR A 52 -0.88 13.30 -0.81
CA THR A 52 -0.97 14.40 -1.77
C THR A 52 -1.52 15.65 -1.11
N HIS A 53 -0.92 16.80 -1.43
CA HIS A 53 -1.41 18.10 -1.01
C HIS A 53 -2.25 18.73 -2.13
N ILE A 54 -3.55 18.89 -1.90
CA ILE A 54 -4.46 19.54 -2.84
C ILE A 54 -4.56 21.03 -2.50
N LYS A 55 -4.27 21.88 -3.48
CA LYS A 55 -4.37 23.36 -3.38
C LYS A 55 -5.14 23.95 -4.56
N GLY A 56 -5.96 24.96 -4.30
CA GLY A 56 -6.68 25.74 -5.32
C GLY A 56 -8.17 25.91 -5.01
N ASN A 57 -8.83 26.93 -5.57
CA ASN A 57 -10.26 27.20 -5.38
C ASN A 57 -10.73 27.20 -3.91
N GLY A 58 -9.91 27.74 -3.00
CA GLY A 58 -10.20 27.76 -1.55
C GLY A 58 -9.92 26.44 -0.82
N VAL A 59 -9.44 25.39 -1.51
CA VAL A 59 -9.05 24.12 -0.92
C VAL A 59 -7.56 24.10 -0.57
N ASN A 60 -7.25 23.60 0.63
CA ASN A 60 -5.90 23.40 1.14
C ASN A 60 -5.89 22.21 2.11
N VAL A 61 -5.87 20.99 1.56
CA VAL A 61 -6.01 19.76 2.34
C VAL A 61 -4.99 18.70 1.91
N TYR A 62 -4.63 17.83 2.85
CA TYR A 62 -3.89 16.61 2.54
C TYR A 62 -4.88 15.47 2.30
N CYS A 63 -4.62 14.67 1.28
CA CYS A 63 -5.35 13.44 1.01
C CYS A 63 -4.39 12.25 0.86
N LEU A 64 -4.93 11.06 1.05
CA LEU A 64 -4.28 9.81 0.70
C LEU A 64 -4.90 9.32 -0.61
N ALA A 65 -4.16 9.42 -1.72
CA ALA A 65 -4.59 8.90 -3.01
C ALA A 65 -4.13 7.44 -3.14
N VAL A 66 -5.08 6.51 -3.31
CA VAL A 66 -4.80 5.08 -3.51
C VAL A 66 -5.22 4.70 -4.92
N LEU A 67 -4.30 4.11 -5.68
CA LEU A 67 -4.51 3.72 -7.07
C LEU A 67 -3.96 2.31 -7.35
N PRO A 68 -4.50 1.59 -8.35
CA PRO A 68 -3.91 0.35 -8.84
C PRO A 68 -2.46 0.54 -9.29
N ALA A 69 -1.62 -0.48 -9.10
CA ALA A 69 -0.18 -0.36 -9.34
C ALA A 69 0.22 -0.36 -10.82
N ASP A 70 -0.70 -0.66 -11.73
CA ASP A 70 -0.54 -0.48 -13.18
C ASP A 70 -0.92 0.94 -13.66
N LYS A 71 -1.50 1.77 -12.79
CA LYS A 71 -1.84 3.17 -13.11
C LYS A 71 -0.68 4.11 -12.79
N GLN A 72 -0.64 5.19 -13.57
CA GLN A 72 0.25 6.33 -13.34
C GLN A 72 -0.41 7.26 -12.33
N ALA A 73 0.40 7.74 -11.38
CA ALA A 73 0.01 8.77 -10.41
C ALA A 73 0.30 10.17 -10.97
#